data_AF-A0A7S2DSI4-F1
#
_entry.id   AF-A0A7S2DSI4-F1
#
_cell.length_a   1.000
_cell.length_b   1.000
_cell.length_c   1.000
_cell.angle_alpha   90.00
_cell.angle_beta   90.00
_cell.angle_gamma   90.00
#
_symmetry.space_group_name_H-M   'P 1'
#
loop_
_entity.id
_entity.type
_entity.pdbx_description
1 polymer ?
#
loop_
_entity_poly.entity_id
_entity_poly.type
_entity_poly.pdbx_seq_one_letter_code
_entity_poly.pdbx_strand_id
1 'polypeptide(L)'
;CSREQMRDLPRIIVLLNLIGIAILAAVTGRWLSLIAWIVVCFAVNCAYNVEPLRLSGKGPWELPCVVFGFSGVTMLASLVNDLPWAPFGYWAHMSCLVLRTQLWTEFLDYDPDLACGRRTTSTLVGRFWSKVLVVFFLILEAFVTFYFFADFLMRSFSLTGILAFVALEVVRGTDDREKKKAMKAQNALGFSLVFWIWHRGLFAA
;
A
#
# COMPACT_ATOMS: atom_id res chain seq x y z
N CYS A 1 6.31 -22.11 -7.55
CA CYS A 1 5.01 -22.37 -8.22
C CYS A 1 5.27 -22.84 -9.63
N SER A 2 4.67 -23.96 -10.06
CA SER A 2 4.75 -24.38 -11.46
C SER A 2 3.89 -23.47 -12.34
N ARG A 3 4.24 -23.30 -13.63
CA ARG A 3 3.44 -22.48 -14.58
C ARG A 3 1.98 -22.95 -14.68
N GLU A 4 1.75 -24.25 -14.53
CA GLU A 4 0.41 -24.84 -14.55
C GLU A 4 -0.47 -24.36 -13.39
N GLN A 5 0.09 -24.26 -12.17
CA GLN A 5 -0.65 -23.76 -11.00
C GLN A 5 -1.08 -22.29 -11.15
N MET A 6 -0.40 -21.52 -12.01
CA MET A 6 -0.68 -20.09 -12.21
C MET A 6 -1.60 -19.83 -13.42
N ARG A 7 -1.94 -20.84 -14.21
CA ARG A 7 -2.72 -20.66 -15.45
C ARG A 7 -4.14 -20.17 -15.20
N ASP A 8 -4.79 -20.69 -14.16
CA ASP A 8 -6.19 -20.36 -13.85
C ASP A 8 -6.32 -19.15 -12.90
N LEU A 9 -5.20 -18.71 -12.30
CA LEU A 9 -5.17 -17.60 -11.35
C LEU A 9 -5.80 -16.31 -11.89
N PRO A 10 -5.51 -15.85 -13.13
CA PRO A 10 -6.11 -14.63 -13.67
C PRO A 10 -7.63 -14.73 -13.79
N ARG A 11 -8.15 -15.90 -14.17
CA ARG A 11 -9.60 -16.13 -14.29
C ARG A 11 -10.28 -16.06 -12.94
N ILE A 12 -9.68 -16.69 -11.92
CA ILE A 12 -10.18 -16.66 -10.54
C ILE A 12 -10.17 -15.22 -10.01
N ILE A 13 -9.08 -14.47 -10.20
CA ILE A 13 -8.97 -13.08 -9.76
C ILE A 13 -10.05 -12.22 -10.42
N VAL A 14 -10.23 -12.33 -11.74
CA VAL A 14 -11.27 -11.58 -12.46
C VAL A 14 -12.65 -11.95 -11.95
N LEU A 15 -12.96 -13.24 -11.80
CA LEU A 15 -14.26 -13.71 -11.32
C LEU A 15 -14.57 -13.17 -9.92
N LEU A 16 -13.63 -13.28 -8.97
CA LEU A 16 -13.82 -12.81 -7.60
C LEU A 16 -14.04 -11.29 -7.54
N ASN A 17 -13.27 -10.52 -8.32
CA ASN A 17 -13.44 -9.06 -8.37
C ASN A 17 -14.77 -8.67 -9.03
N LEU A 18 -15.14 -9.31 -10.14
CA LEU A 18 -16.39 -9.00 -10.84
C LEU A 18 -17.62 -9.33 -10.01
N ILE A 19 -17.63 -10.45 -9.27
CA ILE A 19 -18.74 -10.80 -8.36
C ILE A 19 -18.89 -9.74 -7.28
N GLY A 20 -17.79 -9.35 -6.61
CA GLY A 20 -17.83 -8.32 -5.56
C GLY A 20 -18.36 -6.99 -6.08
N ILE A 21 -17.90 -6.58 -7.27
CA ILE A 21 -18.32 -5.32 -7.88
C ILE A 21 -19.77 -5.38 -8.36
N ALA A 22 -20.22 -6.51 -8.90
CA ALA A 22 -21.61 -6.70 -9.30
C ALA A 22 -22.56 -6.66 -8.10
N ILE A 23 -22.20 -7.29 -6.98
CA ILE A 23 -22.96 -7.19 -5.73
C ILE A 23 -23.02 -5.74 -5.25
N LEU A 24 -21.88 -5.05 -5.21
CA LEU A 24 -21.82 -3.65 -4.79
C LEU A 24 -22.66 -2.74 -5.70
N ALA A 25 -22.65 -2.98 -7.01
CA ALA A 25 -23.44 -2.24 -7.98
C ALA A 25 -24.94 -2.49 -7.83
N ALA A 26 -25.33 -3.74 -7.57
CA ALA A 26 -26.72 -4.11 -7.33
C ALA A 26 -27.27 -3.48 -6.04
N VAL A 27 -26.47 -3.44 -4.97
CA VAL A 27 -26.88 -2.86 -3.68
C VAL A 27 -26.94 -1.33 -3.74
N THR A 28 -26.02 -0.68 -4.44
CA THR A 28 -25.86 0.79 -4.43
C THR A 28 -26.57 1.48 -5.59
N GLY A 29 -26.92 0.74 -6.64
CA GLY A 29 -27.46 1.29 -7.89
C GLY A 29 -26.44 2.03 -8.76
N ARG A 30 -25.17 2.13 -8.34
CA ARG A 30 -24.13 2.96 -8.98
C ARG A 30 -23.33 2.25 -10.06
N TRP A 31 -24.03 1.62 -11.00
CA TRP A 31 -23.40 0.82 -12.07
C TRP A 31 -22.35 1.60 -12.86
N LEU A 32 -22.69 2.82 -13.31
CA LEU A 32 -21.80 3.61 -14.16
C LEU A 32 -20.47 3.96 -13.44
N SER A 33 -20.55 4.36 -12.17
CA SER A 33 -19.37 4.76 -11.40
C SER A 33 -18.46 3.56 -11.09
N LEU A 34 -19.04 2.39 -10.81
CA LEU A 34 -18.28 1.16 -10.57
C LEU A 34 -17.63 0.64 -11.85
N ILE A 35 -18.31 0.73 -13.00
CA ILE A 35 -17.71 0.42 -14.30
C ILE A 35 -16.55 1.37 -14.61
N ALA A 36 -16.74 2.68 -14.41
CA ALA A 36 -15.68 3.67 -14.61
C ALA A 36 -14.47 3.38 -13.69
N TRP A 37 -14.72 3.01 -12.44
CA TRP A 37 -13.67 2.62 -11.50
C TRP A 37 -12.92 1.36 -11.96
N ILE A 38 -13.62 0.32 -12.43
CA ILE A 38 -12.98 -0.88 -13.02
C ILE A 38 -12.04 -0.49 -14.15
N VAL A 39 -12.51 0.38 -15.07
CA VAL A 39 -11.70 0.82 -16.21
C VAL A 39 -10.43 1.52 -15.74
N VAL A 40 -10.52 2.40 -14.74
CA VAL A 40 -9.36 3.07 -14.15
C VAL A 40 -8.42 2.06 -13.48
N CYS A 41 -8.92 1.16 -12.65
CA CYS A 41 -8.12 0.12 -12.00
C CYS A 41 -7.41 -0.78 -13.01
N PHE A 42 -8.11 -1.18 -14.08
CA PHE A 42 -7.53 -1.98 -15.14
C PHE A 42 -6.45 -1.20 -15.89
N ALA A 43 -6.70 0.07 -16.23
CA ALA A 43 -5.72 0.93 -16.89
C ALA A 43 -4.44 1.12 -16.05
N VAL A 44 -4.58 1.37 -14.74
CA VAL A 44 -3.44 1.48 -13.81
C VAL A 44 -2.68 0.16 -13.70
N ASN A 45 -3.39 -0.96 -13.58
CA ASN A 45 -2.76 -2.28 -13.48
C ASN A 45 -2.02 -2.64 -14.78
N CYS A 46 -2.61 -2.35 -15.94
CA CYS A 46 -1.97 -2.50 -17.24
C CYS A 46 -0.72 -1.61 -17.34
N ALA A 47 -0.80 -0.34 -16.95
CA ALA A 47 0.37 0.56 -16.94
C ALA A 47 1.49 0.03 -16.03
N TYR A 48 1.12 -0.54 -14.87
CA TYR A 48 2.07 -1.09 -13.91
C TYR A 48 2.75 -2.39 -14.40
N ASN A 49 2.00 -3.31 -14.98
CA ASN A 49 2.46 -4.68 -15.25
C ASN A 49 2.77 -4.99 -16.72
N VAL A 50 2.14 -4.31 -17.68
CA VAL A 50 2.13 -4.69 -19.11
C VAL A 50 3.00 -3.74 -19.94
N GLU A 51 3.66 -4.28 -20.96
CA GLU A 51 4.40 -3.47 -21.94
C GLU A 51 3.45 -2.62 -22.81
N PRO A 52 3.86 -1.42 -23.25
CA PRO A 52 5.21 -0.86 -23.21
C PRO A 52 5.58 -0.13 -21.89
N LEU A 53 4.59 0.15 -21.03
CA LEU A 53 4.79 0.96 -19.83
C LEU A 53 5.53 0.19 -18.73
N ARG A 54 4.99 -0.95 -18.29
CA ARG A 54 5.58 -1.85 -17.27
C ARG A 54 6.28 -1.08 -16.14
N LEU A 55 5.55 -0.15 -15.50
CA LEU A 55 6.12 0.77 -14.50
C LEU A 55 6.70 0.03 -13.29
N SER A 56 6.21 -1.16 -12.98
CA SER A 56 6.74 -2.05 -11.91
C SER A 56 8.23 -2.36 -12.00
N GLY A 57 8.85 -2.19 -13.17
CA GLY A 57 10.29 -2.38 -13.38
C GLY A 57 11.01 -1.10 -13.77
N LYS A 58 10.41 0.08 -13.55
CA LYS A 58 10.94 1.38 -13.98
C LYS A 58 10.96 2.38 -12.82
N GLY A 59 11.90 2.18 -11.90
CA GLY A 59 12.27 3.13 -10.85
C GLY A 59 12.41 4.56 -11.39
N PRO A 60 11.82 5.60 -10.77
CA PRO A 60 10.93 5.59 -9.59
C PRO A 60 9.43 5.64 -9.92
N TRP A 61 9.02 5.33 -11.15
CA TRP A 61 7.64 5.54 -11.63
C TRP A 61 6.63 4.55 -11.05
N GLU A 62 7.08 3.44 -10.50
CA GLU A 62 6.26 2.52 -9.71
C GLU A 62 5.66 3.21 -8.49
N LEU A 63 6.39 4.11 -7.83
CA LEU A 63 5.96 4.76 -6.59
C LEU A 63 4.66 5.57 -6.76
N PRO A 64 4.59 6.58 -7.66
CA PRO A 64 3.35 7.33 -7.87
C PRO A 64 2.22 6.45 -8.44
N CYS A 65 2.54 5.45 -9.26
CA CYS A 65 1.55 4.53 -9.82
C CYS A 65 0.85 3.71 -8.72
N VAL A 66 1.62 3.20 -7.75
CA VAL A 66 1.08 2.46 -6.60
C VAL A 66 0.26 3.39 -5.70
N VAL A 67 0.73 4.61 -5.41
CA VAL A 67 -0.05 5.60 -4.64
C VAL A 67 -1.39 5.89 -5.32
N PHE A 68 -1.39 6.13 -6.62
CA PHE A 68 -2.61 6.38 -7.38
C PHE A 68 -3.55 5.15 -7.38
N GLY A 69 -3.00 3.96 -7.60
CA GLY A 69 -3.77 2.71 -7.60
C GLY A 69 -4.46 2.42 -6.26
N PHE A 70 -3.74 2.59 -5.14
CA PHE A 70 -4.32 2.41 -3.81
C PHE A 70 -5.32 3.51 -3.45
N SER A 71 -5.05 4.76 -3.84
CA SER A 71 -5.95 5.90 -3.62
C SER A 71 -7.32 5.73 -4.28
N GLY A 72 -7.37 4.99 -5.38
CA GLY A 72 -8.62 4.71 -6.10
C GLY A 72 -9.69 4.00 -5.24
N VAL A 73 -9.30 3.19 -4.26
CA VAL A 73 -10.25 2.51 -3.36
C VAL A 73 -10.96 3.52 -2.46
N THR A 74 -10.23 4.47 -1.89
CA THR A 74 -10.82 5.52 -1.04
C THR A 74 -11.73 6.42 -1.85
N MET A 75 -11.33 6.78 -3.07
CA MET A 75 -12.18 7.56 -3.97
C MET A 75 -13.50 6.84 -4.27
N LEU A 76 -13.43 5.53 -4.54
CA LEU A 76 -14.62 4.71 -4.71
C LEU A 76 -15.47 4.66 -3.44
N ALA A 77 -14.85 4.48 -2.28
CA ALA A 77 -15.57 4.43 -1.01
C ALA A 77 -16.36 5.73 -0.75
N SER A 78 -15.76 6.91 -0.96
CA SER A 78 -16.47 8.19 -0.86
C SER A 78 -17.63 8.25 -1.85
N LEU A 79 -17.38 7.87 -3.12
CA LEU A 79 -18.39 7.93 -4.17
C LEU A 79 -19.57 6.97 -3.90
N VAL A 80 -19.31 5.74 -3.45
CA VAL A 80 -20.37 4.73 -3.27
C VAL A 80 -21.23 5.02 -2.03
N ASN A 81 -20.66 5.69 -1.03
CA ASN A 81 -21.35 6.01 0.22
C ASN A 81 -21.91 7.45 0.27
N ASP A 82 -21.85 8.21 -0.83
CA ASP A 82 -22.23 9.63 -0.85
C ASP A 82 -21.54 10.47 0.24
N LEU A 83 -20.28 10.15 0.51
CA LEU A 83 -19.46 10.87 1.48
C LEU A 83 -18.61 11.93 0.79
N PRO A 84 -18.23 13.00 1.49
CA PRO A 84 -17.22 13.92 0.99
C PRO A 84 -15.90 13.18 0.71
N TRP A 85 -15.08 13.80 -0.13
CA TRP A 85 -13.71 13.34 -0.33
C TRP A 85 -12.96 13.33 0.99
N ALA A 86 -12.09 12.33 1.17
CA ALA A 86 -11.27 12.25 2.36
C ALA A 86 -10.43 13.53 2.54
N PRO A 87 -10.22 13.99 3.79
CA PRO A 87 -9.49 15.21 4.07
C PRO A 87 -8.02 15.10 3.62
N PHE A 88 -7.35 16.23 3.41
CA PHE A 88 -5.96 16.27 2.97
C PHE A 88 -5.02 15.46 3.89
N GLY A 89 -5.25 15.50 5.21
CA GLY A 89 -4.46 14.74 6.18
C GLY A 89 -4.50 13.23 5.92
N TYR A 90 -5.65 12.69 5.49
CA TYR A 90 -5.78 11.29 5.09
C TYR A 90 -4.93 10.97 3.85
N TRP A 91 -5.03 11.79 2.80
CA TRP A 91 -4.27 11.57 1.57
C TRP A 91 -2.75 11.65 1.80
N ALA A 92 -2.31 12.60 2.61
CA ALA A 92 -0.90 12.72 3.00
C ALA A 92 -0.43 11.48 3.79
N HIS A 93 -1.22 11.04 4.76
CA HIS A 93 -0.89 9.87 5.58
C HIS A 93 -0.85 8.60 4.73
N MET A 94 -1.89 8.36 3.92
CA MET A 94 -2.00 7.19 3.05
C MET A 94 -0.88 7.15 2.00
N SER A 95 -0.52 8.30 1.43
CA SER A 95 0.60 8.37 0.47
C SER A 95 1.92 7.95 1.14
N CYS A 96 2.21 8.44 2.34
CA CYS A 96 3.42 8.04 3.08
C CYS A 96 3.40 6.55 3.41
N LEU A 97 2.26 6.04 3.90
CA LEU A 97 2.08 4.62 4.23
C LEU A 97 2.31 3.72 3.02
N VAL A 98 1.72 4.05 1.87
CA VAL A 98 1.86 3.28 0.63
C VAL A 98 3.29 3.32 0.11
N LEU A 99 3.90 4.50 0.02
CA LEU A 99 5.28 4.65 -0.45
C LEU A 99 6.27 3.90 0.44
N ARG A 100 6.12 4.03 1.76
CA ARG A 100 6.95 3.30 2.72
C ARG A 100 6.77 1.80 2.59
N THR A 101 5.55 1.32 2.44
CA THR A 101 5.26 -0.12 2.31
C THR A 101 5.86 -0.66 1.02
N GLN A 102 5.69 0.03 -0.10
CA GLN A 102 6.26 -0.34 -1.40
C GLN A 102 7.80 -0.41 -1.33
N LEU A 103 8.45 0.63 -0.80
CA LEU A 103 9.90 0.66 -0.64
C LEU A 103 10.40 -0.41 0.33
N TRP A 104 9.65 -0.70 1.39
CA TRP A 104 10.02 -1.77 2.31
C TRP A 104 9.93 -3.14 1.63
N THR A 105 8.91 -3.39 0.81
CA THR A 105 8.81 -4.64 0.04
C THR A 105 9.93 -4.77 -0.99
N GLU A 106 10.26 -3.70 -1.72
CA GLU A 106 11.38 -3.71 -2.67
C GLU A 106 12.74 -3.89 -1.97
N PHE A 107 12.89 -3.35 -0.76
CA PHE A 107 14.07 -3.56 0.06
C PHE A 107 14.22 -5.03 0.50
N LEU A 108 13.13 -5.68 0.89
CA LEU A 108 13.15 -7.09 1.27
C LEU A 108 13.50 -7.99 0.08
N ASP A 109 13.00 -7.64 -1.10
CA ASP A 109 13.25 -8.36 -2.35
C ASP A 109 14.48 -7.82 -3.12
N TYR A 110 15.35 -7.03 -2.49
CA TYR A 110 16.47 -6.37 -3.17
C TYR A 110 17.41 -7.35 -3.91
N ASP A 111 17.88 -8.38 -3.21
CA ASP A 111 18.80 -9.38 -3.77
C ASP A 111 18.16 -10.21 -4.91
N PRO A 112 16.94 -10.78 -4.76
CA PRO A 112 16.28 -11.48 -5.87
C PRO A 112 15.88 -10.57 -7.04
N ASP A 113 15.44 -9.32 -6.79
CA ASP A 113 15.09 -8.38 -7.86
C ASP A 113 16.32 -8.00 -8.69
N LEU A 114 17.47 -7.79 -8.04
CA LEU A 114 18.74 -7.52 -8.72
C LEU A 114 19.17 -8.73 -9.57
N ALA A 115 19.05 -9.95 -9.04
CA ALA A 115 19.37 -11.19 -9.76
C ALA A 115 18.46 -11.41 -11.00
N CYS A 116 17.21 -10.92 -10.94
CA CYS A 116 16.26 -10.97 -12.06
C CYS A 116 16.41 -9.79 -13.04
N GLY A 117 17.36 -8.87 -12.80
CA GLY A 117 17.59 -7.69 -13.62
C GLY A 117 16.45 -6.66 -13.56
N ARG A 118 15.62 -6.67 -12.51
CA ARG A 118 14.59 -5.65 -12.31
C ARG A 118 15.24 -4.32 -11.91
N ARG A 119 14.65 -3.22 -12.38
CA ARG A 119 15.10 -1.84 -12.11
C ARG A 119 14.05 -1.09 -11.29
N THR A 120 13.77 -1.55 -10.08
CA THR A 120 12.93 -0.87 -9.08
C THR A 120 13.66 0.31 -8.45
N THR A 121 12.96 1.23 -7.76
CA THR A 121 13.59 2.32 -7.01
C THR A 121 14.68 1.78 -6.09
N SER A 122 14.40 0.72 -5.33
CA SER A 122 15.39 0.18 -4.41
C SER A 122 16.64 -0.34 -5.09
N THR A 123 16.51 -1.06 -6.22
CA THR A 123 17.69 -1.56 -6.98
C THR A 123 18.50 -0.44 -7.62
N LEU A 124 17.88 0.69 -7.99
CA LEU A 124 18.57 1.84 -8.59
C LEU A 124 19.30 2.71 -7.56
N VAL A 125 18.68 2.99 -6.41
CA VAL A 125 19.29 3.81 -5.35
C VAL A 125 20.24 3.02 -4.45
N GLY A 126 20.10 1.69 -4.45
CA GLY A 126 20.89 0.79 -3.64
C GLY A 126 20.30 0.52 -2.26
N ARG A 127 20.79 -0.55 -1.63
CA ARG A 127 20.24 -1.09 -0.36
C ARG A 127 20.27 -0.10 0.79
N PHE A 128 21.34 0.67 0.94
CA PHE A 128 21.49 1.65 2.03
C PHE A 128 20.49 2.80 1.88
N TRP A 129 20.43 3.43 0.71
CA TRP A 129 19.51 4.54 0.46
C TRP A 129 18.05 4.11 0.47
N SER A 130 17.75 2.86 0.10
CA SER A 130 16.41 2.29 0.25
C SER A 130 15.96 2.29 1.72
N LYS A 131 16.83 1.89 2.66
CA LYS A 131 16.52 1.96 4.09
C LYS A 131 16.29 3.40 4.54
N VAL A 132 17.12 4.33 4.07
CA VAL A 132 16.97 5.76 4.39
C VAL A 132 15.63 6.29 3.89
N LEU A 133 15.21 5.94 2.68
CA LEU A 133 13.90 6.34 2.13
C LEU A 133 12.74 5.77 2.94
N VAL A 134 12.81 4.50 3.36
CA VAL A 134 11.80 3.89 4.24
C VAL A 134 11.69 4.65 5.56
N VAL A 135 12.82 4.97 6.20
CA VAL A 135 12.84 5.76 7.45
C VAL A 135 12.29 7.18 7.21
N PHE A 136 12.67 7.81 6.11
CA PHE A 136 12.18 9.14 5.74
C PHE A 136 10.65 9.17 5.62
N PHE A 137 10.04 8.24 4.87
CA PHE A 137 8.59 8.17 4.76
C PHE A 137 7.91 7.77 6.06
N LEU A 138 8.57 6.99 6.93
CA LEU A 138 8.05 6.64 8.25
C LEU A 138 8.00 7.85 9.19
N ILE A 139 9.04 8.68 9.17
CA ILE A 139 9.07 9.96 9.91
C ILE A 139 8.03 10.93 9.35
N LEU A 140 7.91 11.01 8.02
CA LEU A 140 6.92 11.87 7.37
C LEU A 140 5.48 11.43 7.67
N GLU A 141 5.21 10.12 7.64
CA GLU A 141 3.93 9.52 8.05
C GLU A 141 3.59 9.88 9.49
N ALA A 142 4.55 9.75 10.41
CA ALA A 142 4.37 10.14 11.80
C ALA A 142 4.14 11.65 11.94
N PHE A 143 4.90 12.48 11.23
CA PHE A 143 4.69 13.93 11.23
C PHE A 143 3.27 14.30 10.79
N VAL A 144 2.79 13.75 9.68
CA VAL A 144 1.41 13.92 9.21
C VAL A 144 0.42 13.44 10.27
N THR A 145 0.69 12.28 10.88
CA THR A 145 -0.15 11.73 11.96
C THR A 145 -0.27 12.69 13.13
N PHE A 146 0.84 13.24 13.61
CA PHE A 146 0.85 14.17 14.73
C PHE A 146 0.21 15.52 14.39
N TYR A 147 0.41 16.01 13.16
CA TYR A 147 -0.12 17.31 12.73
C TYR A 147 -1.62 17.28 12.46
N PHE A 148 -2.12 16.26 11.73
CA PHE A 148 -3.52 16.19 11.32
C PHE A 148 -4.41 15.37 12.26
N PHE A 149 -3.88 14.38 12.96
CA PHE A 149 -4.68 13.47 13.78
C PHE A 149 -4.37 13.64 15.27
N ALA A 150 -5.39 13.95 16.05
CA ALA A 150 -5.26 14.14 17.50
C ALA A 150 -5.28 12.82 18.31
N ASP A 151 -5.54 11.69 17.65
CA ASP A 151 -5.75 10.40 18.33
C ASP A 151 -4.46 9.84 18.93
N PHE A 152 -4.50 9.57 20.23
CA PHE A 152 -3.35 9.06 20.98
C PHE A 152 -2.88 7.70 20.46
N LEU A 153 -3.81 6.79 20.14
CA LEU A 153 -3.46 5.45 19.71
C LEU A 153 -2.75 5.46 18.35
N MET A 154 -3.24 6.24 17.38
CA MET A 154 -2.56 6.42 16.10
C MET A 154 -1.15 7.01 16.24
N ARG A 155 -1.00 8.03 17.10
CA ARG A 155 0.30 8.67 17.38
C ARG A 155 1.28 7.69 18.03
N SER A 156 0.83 6.94 19.04
CA SER A 156 1.65 5.91 19.70
C SER A 156 2.00 4.77 18.74
N PHE A 157 1.08 4.33 17.89
CA PHE A 157 1.34 3.31 16.88
C PHE A 157 2.40 3.77 15.88
N SER A 158 2.32 5.02 15.42
CA SER A 158 3.31 5.59 14.49
C SER A 158 4.71 5.66 15.10
N LEU A 159 4.82 6.13 16.36
CA LEU A 159 6.10 6.18 17.08
C LEU A 159 6.68 4.79 17.34
N THR A 160 5.86 3.85 17.79
CA THR A 160 6.32 2.47 18.03
C THR A 160 6.77 1.79 16.73
N GLY A 161 6.10 2.08 15.61
CA GLY A 161 6.53 1.66 14.27
C GLY A 161 7.91 2.19 13.90
N ILE A 162 8.18 3.49 14.13
CA ILE A 162 9.51 4.10 13.94
C ILE A 162 10.57 3.36 14.75
N LEU A 163 10.35 3.26 16.07
CA LEU A 163 11.31 2.69 16.99
C LEU A 163 11.60 1.22 16.67
N ALA A 164 10.55 0.44 16.37
CA ALA A 164 10.69 -0.97 16.00
C ALA A 164 11.49 -1.13 14.70
N PHE A 165 11.18 -0.34 13.66
CA PHE A 165 11.90 -0.43 12.38
C PHE A 165 13.38 -0.07 12.55
N VAL A 166 13.69 1.03 13.23
CA VAL A 166 15.07 1.45 13.46
C VAL A 166 15.83 0.40 14.29
N ALA A 167 15.23 -0.10 15.36
CA ALA A 167 15.88 -1.12 16.21
C ALA A 167 16.16 -2.43 15.47
N LEU A 168 15.21 -2.91 14.65
CA LEU A 168 15.32 -4.20 13.97
C LEU A 168 16.16 -4.14 12.69
N GLU A 169 16.02 -3.10 11.88
CA GLU A 169 16.61 -3.04 10.53
C GLU A 169 17.85 -2.16 10.43
N VAL A 170 17.99 -1.14 11.30
CA VAL A 170 19.14 -0.24 11.29
C VAL A 170 20.18 -0.67 12.34
N VAL A 171 19.75 -0.99 13.56
CA VAL A 171 20.67 -1.31 14.67
C VAL A 171 21.09 -2.78 14.67
N ARG A 172 20.14 -3.72 14.61
CA ARG A 172 20.44 -5.15 14.77
C ARG A 172 20.87 -5.88 13.49
N GLY A 173 20.39 -5.44 12.34
CA GLY A 173 20.58 -6.20 11.09
C GLY A 173 19.96 -7.60 11.19
N THR A 174 18.63 -7.64 11.32
CA THR A 174 17.88 -8.88 11.62
C THR A 174 17.86 -9.89 10.49
N ASP A 175 17.79 -11.18 10.87
CA ASP A 175 17.62 -12.31 9.96
C ASP A 175 16.15 -12.42 9.47
N ASP A 176 15.94 -13.04 8.30
CA ASP A 176 14.65 -13.12 7.59
C ASP A 176 13.53 -13.72 8.45
N ARG A 177 13.87 -14.64 9.37
CA ARG A 177 12.90 -15.26 10.27
C ARG A 177 12.35 -14.27 11.30
N GLU A 178 13.19 -13.37 11.79
CA GLU A 178 12.80 -12.34 12.76
C GLU A 178 11.96 -11.26 12.07
N LYS A 179 12.33 -10.87 10.84
CA LYS A 179 11.54 -9.96 10.00
C LYS A 179 10.12 -10.48 9.77
N LYS A 180 9.98 -11.77 9.44
CA LYS A 180 8.66 -12.41 9.26
C LYS A 180 7.83 -12.39 10.53
N LYS A 181 8.42 -12.59 11.72
CA LYS A 181 7.70 -12.49 13.00
C LYS A 181 7.26 -11.06 13.27
N ALA A 182 8.15 -10.09 13.09
CA ALA A 182 7.85 -8.66 13.26
C ALA A 182 6.72 -8.22 12.32
N MET A 183 6.77 -8.63 11.05
CA MET A 183 5.73 -8.33 10.07
C MET A 183 4.36 -8.93 10.46
N LYS A 184 4.33 -10.17 10.97
CA LYS A 184 3.09 -10.77 11.49
C LYS A 184 2.52 -10.00 12.68
N ALA A 185 3.37 -9.61 13.63
CA ALA A 185 2.94 -8.83 14.78
C ALA A 185 2.42 -7.44 14.36
N GLN A 186 3.13 -6.76 13.47
CA GLN A 186 2.73 -5.48 12.92
C GLN A 186 1.40 -5.58 12.16
N ASN A 187 1.19 -6.64 11.36
CA ASN A 187 -0.07 -6.87 10.67
C ASN A 187 -1.22 -7.08 11.65
N ALA A 188 -1.02 -7.89 12.71
CA ALA A 188 -2.04 -8.11 13.73
C ALA A 188 -2.43 -6.80 14.46
N LEU A 189 -1.44 -6.00 14.85
CA LEU A 189 -1.68 -4.69 15.45
C LEU A 189 -2.34 -3.71 14.46
N GLY A 190 -1.93 -3.74 13.20
CA GLY A 190 -2.53 -2.95 12.12
C GLY A 190 -4.00 -3.29 11.93
N PHE A 191 -4.37 -4.57 11.95
CA PHE A 191 -5.78 -5.00 11.90
C PHE A 191 -6.58 -4.45 13.08
N SER A 192 -6.05 -4.56 14.30
CA SER A 192 -6.68 -3.98 15.49
C SER A 192 -6.85 -2.46 15.37
N LEU A 193 -5.84 -1.77 14.82
CA LEU A 193 -5.89 -0.33 14.59
C LEU A 193 -6.96 0.05 13.55
N VAL A 194 -7.13 -0.73 12.49
CA VAL A 194 -8.21 -0.50 11.50
C VAL A 194 -9.58 -0.56 12.16
N PHE A 195 -9.83 -1.55 13.03
CA PHE A 195 -11.09 -1.62 13.78
C PHE A 195 -11.29 -0.40 14.69
N TRP A 196 -10.23 0.06 15.35
CA TRP A 196 -10.28 1.27 16.18
C TRP A 196 -10.59 2.52 15.36
N ILE A 197 -9.88 2.72 14.25
CA ILE A 197 -10.07 3.84 13.32
C ILE A 197 -11.52 3.87 12.84
N TRP A 198 -12.08 2.71 12.46
CA TRP A 198 -13.45 2.62 12.01
C TRP A 198 -14.43 2.96 13.14
N HIS A 199 -14.24 2.41 14.34
CA HIS A 199 -15.07 2.70 15.50
C HIS A 199 -15.08 4.20 15.88
N ARG A 200 -13.95 4.89 15.71
CA ARG A 200 -13.77 6.31 16.05
C ARG A 200 -14.06 7.27 14.89
N GLY A 201 -14.19 6.77 13.66
CA GLY A 201 -14.41 7.60 12.47
C GLY A 201 -13.26 8.57 12.16
N LEU A 202 -12.01 8.22 12.51
CA LEU A 202 -10.87 9.16 12.51
C LEU A 202 -10.54 9.78 11.15
N PHE A 203 -10.94 9.14 10.04
CA PHE A 203 -10.71 9.62 8.68
C PHE A 203 -11.94 10.25 8.02
N ALA A 204 -13.06 10.35 8.74
CA ALA A 204 -14.31 10.94 8.26
C ALA A 204 -14.55 12.38 8.78
N ALA A 205 -13.66 12.89 9.64
CA ALA A 205 -13.76 14.19 10.30
C ALA A 205 -12.80 15.23 9.70
#